data_AF-A0A1D8IML9-F1
#
_entry.id   AF-A0A1D8IML9-F1
#
_cell.length_a   1.000
_cell.length_b   1.000
_cell.length_c   1.000
_cell.angle_alpha   90.00
_cell.angle_beta   90.00
_cell.angle_gamma   90.00
#
_symmetry.space_group_name_H-M   'P 1'
#
loop_
_entity.id
_entity.type
_entity.pdbx_description
1 polymer ?
#
loop_
_entity_poly.entity_id
_entity_poly.type
_entity_poly.pdbx_seq_one_letter_code
_entity_poly.pdbx_strand_id
1 'polypeptide(L)'
;MRRDFMATKRNRNHVRLVYQFIEANKARNSVETMCQVLEVAPSGYYAWLKKPISDRAQEDARLLRLIRASFVRSHGIYGAPRVFLDLREAGETCSKHRVERLMRENGMRAQGGFRIKRVSCQRRLKSDPFWGWNAEVKLPP
;
A
#
# COMPACT_ATOMS: atom_id res chain seq x y z
N MET A 1 -8.81 -27.46 32.50
CA MET A 1 -9.69 -26.46 31.86
C MET A 1 -8.80 -25.42 31.18
N ARG A 2 -8.37 -25.67 29.94
CA ARG A 2 -7.53 -24.75 29.17
C ARG A 2 -8.47 -23.79 28.47
N ARG A 3 -8.44 -22.51 28.84
CA ARG A 3 -9.22 -21.46 28.16
C ARG A 3 -8.86 -21.50 26.68
N ASP A 4 -9.87 -21.74 25.85
CA ASP A 4 -9.74 -21.75 24.41
C ASP A 4 -9.17 -20.41 23.96
N PHE A 5 -7.93 -20.48 23.50
CA PHE A 5 -7.16 -19.38 22.93
C PHE A 5 -7.84 -19.00 21.62
N MET A 6 -8.92 -18.21 21.72
CA MET A 6 -9.60 -17.68 20.55
C MET A 6 -8.57 -16.95 19.70
N ALA A 7 -8.38 -17.47 18.49
CA ALA A 7 -7.58 -16.92 17.43
C ALA A 7 -8.15 -15.56 17.01
N THR A 8 -7.94 -14.55 17.86
CA THR A 8 -8.12 -13.15 17.54
C THR A 8 -7.22 -12.89 16.34
N LYS A 9 -7.81 -12.43 15.23
CA LYS A 9 -7.05 -11.87 14.11
C LYS A 9 -6.11 -10.82 14.70
N ARG A 10 -4.82 -11.17 14.82
CA ARG A 10 -3.80 -10.40 15.55
C ARG A 10 -3.57 -9.06 14.84
N ASN A 11 -4.35 -8.04 15.20
CA ASN A 11 -4.06 -6.68 14.83
C ASN A 11 -2.76 -6.29 15.54
N ARG A 12 -1.63 -6.26 14.83
CA ARG A 12 -0.31 -5.96 15.41
C ARG A 12 -0.26 -4.59 16.11
N ASN A 13 -1.12 -3.66 15.70
CA ASN A 13 -1.23 -2.36 16.36
C ASN A 13 -1.91 -2.45 17.73
N HIS A 14 -2.86 -3.37 17.91
CA HIS A 14 -3.58 -3.56 19.17
C HIS A 14 -2.63 -3.93 20.31
N VAL A 15 -1.75 -4.91 20.10
CA VAL A 15 -0.78 -5.35 21.12
C VAL A 15 0.14 -4.19 21.55
N ARG A 16 0.55 -3.36 20.59
CA ARG A 16 1.34 -2.16 20.88
C ARG A 16 0.55 -1.14 21.72
N LEU A 17 -0.70 -0.88 21.38
CA LEU A 17 -1.56 0.05 22.13
C LEU A 17 -1.81 -0.43 23.56
N VAL A 18 -1.98 -1.74 23.76
CA VAL A 18 -2.10 -2.35 25.08
C VAL A 18 -0.84 -2.11 25.92
N TYR A 19 0.36 -2.33 25.34
CA TYR A 19 1.60 -2.05 26.07
C TYR A 19 1.81 -0.55 26.35
N GLN A 20 1.39 0.33 25.44
CA GLN A 20 1.38 1.78 25.71
C GLN A 20 0.44 2.17 26.85
N PHE A 21 -0.73 1.52 26.93
CA PHE A 21 -1.67 1.73 28.03
C PHE A 21 -1.09 1.26 29.37
N ILE A 22 -0.42 0.10 29.40
CA ILE A 22 0.26 -0.42 30.59
C ILE A 22 1.35 0.55 31.05
N GLU A 23 2.18 1.05 30.11
CA GLU A 23 3.25 2.01 30.40
C GLU A 23 2.70 3.33 30.97
N ALA A 24 1.59 3.84 30.42
CA ALA A 24 0.94 5.06 30.90
C ALA A 24 0.34 4.91 32.32
N ASN A 25 -0.07 3.70 32.70
CA ASN A 25 -0.75 3.43 33.98
C ASN A 25 0.11 2.73 35.04
N LYS A 26 1.40 2.48 34.74
CA LYS A 26 2.34 1.79 35.65
C LYS A 26 2.55 2.48 37.00
N ALA A 27 2.30 3.79 37.06
CA ALA A 27 2.44 4.58 38.30
C ALA A 27 1.30 4.32 39.30
N ARG A 28 0.14 3.84 38.83
CA ARG A 28 -1.07 3.64 39.64
C ARG A 28 -1.38 2.16 39.88
N ASN A 29 -0.93 1.28 38.98
CA ASN A 29 -1.28 -0.14 38.99
C ASN A 29 -0.03 -1.01 38.77
N SER A 30 -0.03 -2.22 39.34
CA SER A 30 1.01 -3.21 39.04
C SER A 30 0.91 -3.69 37.59
N VAL A 31 2.08 -3.79 36.93
CA VAL A 31 2.22 -4.30 35.56
C VAL A 31 1.66 -5.72 35.44
N GLU A 32 1.86 -6.55 36.45
CA GLU A 32 1.38 -7.94 36.45
C GLU A 32 -0.15 -8.03 36.44
N THR A 33 -0.81 -7.21 37.27
CA THR A 33 -2.28 -7.14 37.34
C THR A 33 -2.85 -6.65 36.01
N MET A 34 -2.25 -5.62 35.41
CA MET A 34 -2.71 -5.12 34.11
C MET A 34 -2.51 -6.15 32.98
N CYS A 35 -1.38 -6.87 32.97
CA CYS A 35 -1.13 -7.95 32.02
C CYS A 35 -2.15 -9.09 32.15
N GLN A 36 -2.56 -9.45 33.37
CA GLN A 36 -3.58 -10.46 33.62
C GLN A 36 -4.96 -10.01 33.10
N VAL A 37 -5.36 -8.76 33.40
CA VAL A 37 -6.66 -8.21 32.98
C VAL A 37 -6.75 -8.04 31.47
N LEU A 38 -5.66 -7.60 30.82
CA LEU A 38 -5.59 -7.36 29.38
C LEU A 38 -5.21 -8.61 28.58
N GLU A 39 -5.06 -9.76 29.25
CA GLU A 39 -4.71 -11.06 28.67
C GLU A 39 -3.42 -11.04 27.82
N VAL A 40 -2.42 -10.27 28.25
CA VAL A 40 -1.11 -10.17 27.58
C VAL A 40 0.01 -10.75 28.42
N ALA A 41 1.02 -11.34 27.76
CA ALA A 41 2.20 -11.86 28.43
C ALA A 41 3.10 -10.73 28.96
N PRO A 42 3.53 -10.75 30.25
CA PRO A 42 4.46 -9.78 30.82
C PRO A 42 5.82 -9.74 30.11
N SER A 43 6.30 -10.90 29.63
CA SER A 43 7.54 -11.00 28.86
C SER A 43 7.50 -10.16 27.58
N GLY A 44 6.33 -10.06 26.93
CA GLY A 44 6.13 -9.21 25.75
C GLY A 44 6.18 -7.72 26.07
N TYR A 45 5.68 -7.31 27.24
CA TYR A 45 5.76 -5.92 27.71
C TYR A 45 7.21 -5.49 27.93
N TYR A 46 8.01 -6.29 28.65
CA TYR A 46 9.43 -5.95 28.88
C TYR A 46 10.27 -6.00 27.59
N ALA A 47 9.93 -6.87 26.64
CA ALA A 47 10.55 -6.85 25.31
C ALA A 47 10.19 -5.57 24.52
N TRP A 48 8.92 -5.15 24.59
CA TRP A 48 8.45 -3.90 23.97
C TRP A 48 9.09 -2.67 24.62
N LEU A 49 9.30 -2.67 25.93
CA LEU A 49 9.97 -1.57 26.64
C LEU A 49 11.39 -1.31 26.11
N LYS A 50 12.12 -2.38 25.73
CA LYS A 50 13.46 -2.27 25.14
C LYS A 50 13.44 -1.75 23.70
N LYS A 51 12.41 -2.10 22.92
CA LYS A 51 12.27 -1.72 21.51
C LYS A 51 10.81 -1.37 21.20
N PRO A 52 10.36 -0.15 21.52
CA PRO A 52 8.97 0.24 21.35
C PRO A 52 8.58 0.33 19.86
N ILE A 53 9.54 0.57 18.97
CA ILE A 53 9.36 0.59 17.51
C ILE A 53 10.11 -0.58 16.89
N SER A 54 9.38 -1.43 16.16
CA SER A 54 9.98 -2.55 15.44
C SER A 54 10.81 -2.07 14.25
N ASP A 55 11.86 -2.81 13.91
CA ASP A 55 12.74 -2.49 12.78
C ASP A 55 11.95 -2.33 11.46
N ARG A 56 10.89 -3.14 11.28
CA ARG A 56 9.97 -3.01 10.14
C ARG A 56 9.20 -1.69 10.12
N ALA A 57 8.76 -1.20 11.29
CA ALA A 57 8.06 0.09 11.37
C ALA A 57 9.02 1.27 11.12
N GLN A 58 10.28 1.16 11.52
CA GLN A 58 11.31 2.15 11.18
C GLN A 58 11.57 2.18 9.68
N GLU A 59 11.72 1.00 9.06
CA GLU A 59 11.92 0.91 7.61
C GLU A 59 10.68 1.36 6.83
N ASP A 60 9.48 1.03 7.29
CA ASP A 60 8.24 1.55 6.71
C ASP A 60 8.19 3.09 6.81
N ALA A 61 8.65 3.69 7.91
CA ALA A 61 8.72 5.14 8.04
C ALA A 61 9.77 5.78 7.11
N ARG A 62 10.93 5.12 6.91
CA ARG A 62 11.93 5.52 5.91
C ARG A 62 11.32 5.48 4.50
N LEU A 63 10.73 4.35 4.13
CA LEU A 63 10.13 4.16 2.81
C LEU A 63 8.99 5.16 2.55
N LEU A 64 8.17 5.43 3.57
CA LEU A 64 7.08 6.38 3.49
C LEU A 64 7.56 7.82 3.25
N ARG A 65 8.73 8.21 3.75
CA ARG A 65 9.34 9.50 3.39
C ARG A 65 9.66 9.59 1.89
N LEU A 66 10.22 8.53 1.32
CA LEU A 66 10.54 8.48 -0.11
C LEU A 66 9.27 8.47 -0.98
N ILE A 67 8.26 7.70 -0.58
CA ILE A 67 6.93 7.70 -1.21
C ILE A 67 6.34 9.11 -1.22
N ARG A 68 6.37 9.81 -0.08
CA ARG A 68 5.88 11.20 0.02
C ARG A 68 6.65 12.14 -0.89
N ALA A 69 7.98 12.03 -0.95
CA ALA A 69 8.80 12.87 -1.82
C ALA A 69 8.42 12.68 -3.30
N SER A 70 8.29 11.43 -3.78
CA SER A 70 7.85 11.13 -5.16
C SER A 70 6.42 11.61 -5.42
N PHE A 71 5.50 11.41 -4.46
CA PHE A 71 4.10 11.84 -4.58
C PHE A 71 3.96 13.36 -4.68
N VAL A 72 4.69 14.11 -3.83
CA VAL A 72 4.70 15.58 -3.84
C VAL A 72 5.36 16.12 -5.11
N ARG A 73 6.48 15.53 -5.54
CA ARG A 73 7.16 15.87 -6.81
C ARG A 73 6.23 15.72 -8.02
N SER A 74 5.30 14.77 -7.94
CA SER A 74 4.31 14.50 -8.98
C SER A 74 3.00 15.26 -8.79
N HIS A 75 2.94 16.22 -7.86
CA HIS A 75 1.74 16.99 -7.48
C HIS A 75 0.51 16.11 -7.17
N GLY A 76 0.73 14.90 -6.65
CA GLY A 76 -0.35 13.97 -6.33
C GLY A 76 -1.02 13.28 -7.53
N ILE A 77 -0.46 13.41 -8.74
CA ILE A 77 -0.94 12.72 -9.95
C ILE A 77 -0.61 11.22 -9.89
N TYR A 78 0.52 10.86 -9.29
CA TYR A 78 1.03 9.49 -9.32
C TYR A 78 0.34 8.62 -8.27
N GLY A 79 -0.14 7.46 -8.73
CA GLY A 79 -0.61 6.38 -7.86
C GLY A 79 0.52 5.40 -7.51
N ALA A 80 0.19 4.43 -6.66
CA ALA A 80 1.13 3.39 -6.21
C ALA A 80 1.94 2.71 -7.32
N PRO A 81 1.39 2.40 -8.51
CA PRO A 81 2.20 1.82 -9.59
C PRO A 81 3.32 2.74 -10.09
N ARG A 82 3.07 4.06 -10.20
CA ARG A 82 4.08 5.01 -10.69
C ARG A 82 5.10 5.35 -9.61
N VAL A 83 4.64 5.59 -8.38
CA VAL A 83 5.53 5.80 -7.23
C VAL A 83 6.45 4.60 -7.01
N PHE A 84 5.97 3.37 -7.23
CA PHE A 84 6.82 2.18 -7.18
C PHE A 84 7.94 2.20 -8.24
N LEU A 85 7.67 2.69 -9.45
CA LEU A 85 8.70 2.82 -10.49
C LEU A 85 9.73 3.88 -10.11
N ASP A 86 9.30 5.06 -9.65
CA ASP A 86 10.19 6.11 -9.13
C ASP A 86 11.11 5.59 -8.02
N LEU A 87 10.58 4.78 -7.09
CA LEU A 87 11.38 4.17 -6.02
C LEU A 87 12.40 3.17 -6.55
N ARG A 88 12.03 2.40 -7.57
CA ARG A 88 12.93 1.45 -8.21
C ARG A 88 14.06 2.16 -8.97
N GLU A 89 13.75 3.27 -9.63
CA GLU A 89 14.74 4.14 -10.27
C GLU A 89 15.69 4.79 -9.25
N ALA A 90 15.18 5.10 -8.05
CA ALA A 90 15.99 5.55 -6.92
C ALA A 90 16.84 4.44 -6.26
N GLY A 91 16.77 3.20 -6.74
CA GLY A 91 17.54 2.06 -6.23
C GLY A 91 16.92 1.35 -5.02
N GLU A 92 15.68 1.66 -4.63
CA GLU A 92 15.04 1.06 -3.47
C GLU A 92 14.42 -0.30 -3.80
N THR A 93 14.75 -1.32 -2.99
CA THR A 93 14.24 -2.69 -3.17
C THR A 93 12.96 -2.90 -2.36
N CYS A 94 11.83 -2.50 -2.93
CA CYS A 94 10.52 -2.63 -2.27
C CYS A 94 9.54 -3.45 -3.11
N SER A 95 8.50 -4.01 -2.48
CA SER A 95 7.41 -4.66 -3.20
C SER A 95 6.30 -3.65 -3.54
N LYS A 96 5.68 -3.82 -4.71
CA LYS A 96 4.54 -2.99 -5.14
C LYS A 96 3.41 -2.94 -4.09
N HIS A 97 3.08 -4.09 -3.50
CA HIS A 97 2.03 -4.17 -2.47
C HIS A 97 2.40 -3.44 -1.18
N ARG A 98 3.69 -3.38 -0.82
CA ARG A 98 4.15 -2.60 0.34
C ARG A 98 3.94 -1.11 0.11
N VAL A 99 4.31 -0.61 -1.07
CA VAL A 99 4.06 0.80 -1.46
C VAL A 99 2.57 1.12 -1.46
N GLU A 100 1.76 0.25 -2.08
CA GLU A 100 0.31 0.42 -2.12
C GLU A 100 -0.31 0.45 -0.72
N ARG A 101 0.09 -0.47 0.16
CA ARG A 101 -0.36 -0.48 1.56
C ARG A 101 -0.01 0.82 2.27
N LEU A 102 1.25 1.27 2.19
CA LEU A 102 1.70 2.50 2.86
C LEU A 102 0.99 3.74 2.32
N MET A 103 0.77 3.82 1.01
CA MET A 103 -0.02 4.91 0.40
C MET A 103 -1.46 4.91 0.91
N ARG A 104 -2.10 3.74 0.98
CA ARG A 104 -3.47 3.59 1.47
C ARG A 104 -3.61 3.97 2.94
N GLU A 105 -2.72 3.48 3.80
CA GLU A 105 -2.69 3.80 5.24
C GLU A 105 -2.51 5.30 5.50
N ASN A 106 -1.88 6.03 4.59
CA ASN A 106 -1.62 7.47 4.70
C ASN A 106 -2.57 8.35 3.89
N GLY A 107 -3.61 7.78 3.27
CA GLY A 107 -4.57 8.54 2.47
C GLY A 107 -3.98 9.15 1.19
N MET A 108 -2.80 8.71 0.74
CA MET A 108 -2.16 9.18 -0.48
C MET A 108 -2.84 8.54 -1.70
N ARG A 109 -3.83 9.24 -2.25
CA ARG A 109 -4.59 8.81 -3.42
C ARG A 109 -4.20 9.67 -4.61
N ALA A 110 -3.95 9.03 -5.74
CA ALA A 110 -3.74 9.73 -6.99
C ALA A 110 -4.98 10.59 -7.30
N GLN A 111 -4.76 11.88 -7.54
CA GLN A 111 -5.78 12.75 -8.10
C GLN A 111 -6.02 12.26 -9.54
N GLY A 112 -7.20 11.69 -9.77
CA GLY A 112 -7.50 10.97 -11.01
C GLY A 112 -7.36 11.89 -12.21
N GLY A 113 -6.37 11.62 -13.06
CA GLY A 113 -6.34 12.15 -14.42
C GLY A 113 -7.55 11.64 -15.20
N PHE A 114 -8.03 12.46 -16.13
CA PHE A 114 -9.22 12.22 -16.96
C PHE A 114 -9.37 10.74 -17.31
N ARG A 115 -10.50 10.14 -16.89
CA ARG A 115 -10.90 8.80 -17.33
C ARG A 115 -11.11 8.87 -18.83
N ILE A 116 -10.08 8.53 -19.61
CA ILE A 116 -10.24 8.29 -21.04
C ILE A 116 -11.16 7.07 -21.13
N LYS A 117 -12.41 7.30 -21.49
CA LYS A 117 -13.33 6.21 -21.82
C LYS A 117 -12.64 5.42 -22.92
N ARG A 118 -12.36 4.13 -22.68
CA ARG A 118 -11.95 3.23 -23.74
C ARG A 118 -13.10 3.23 -24.74
N VAL A 119 -12.95 3.95 -25.84
CA VAL A 119 -13.89 3.84 -26.95
C VAL A 119 -13.63 2.44 -27.51
N SER A 120 -14.55 1.51 -27.27
CA SER A 120 -14.51 0.23 -27.94
C SER A 120 -14.67 0.51 -29.43
N CYS A 121 -13.58 0.41 -30.20
CA CYS A 121 -13.68 0.34 -31.64
C CYS A 121 -14.27 -1.03 -32.01
N GLN A 122 -15.57 -1.21 -31.81
CA GLN A 122 -16.33 -2.18 -32.59
C GLN A 122 -16.72 -1.50 -33.90
N ARG A 123 -15.72 -1.09 -34.70
CA ARG A 123 -15.98 -0.84 -36.12
C ARG A 123 -15.81 -2.17 -36.84
N ARG A 124 -16.96 -2.82 -36.98
CA ARG A 124 -17.28 -3.91 -37.90
C ARG A 124 -16.50 -3.77 -39.23
N LEU A 125 -15.38 -4.47 -39.36
CA LEU A 125 -14.77 -4.78 -40.66
C LEU A 125 -15.64 -5.87 -41.31
N LYS A 126 -16.77 -5.48 -41.90
CA LYS A 126 -17.54 -6.36 -42.79
C LYS A 126 -18.09 -5.51 -43.92
N SER A 127 -17.26 -5.31 -44.95
CA SER A 127 -17.58 -5.12 -46.38
C SER A 127 -16.66 -4.10 -47.08
N ASP A 128 -15.35 -4.34 -47.14
CA ASP A 128 -14.49 -3.67 -48.13
C ASP A 128 -13.96 -4.74 -49.10
N PRO A 129 -14.52 -4.88 -50.32
CA PRO A 129 -13.98 -5.77 -51.33
C PRO A 129 -12.71 -5.13 -51.93
N PHE A 130 -11.57 -5.41 -51.31
CA PHE A 130 -10.23 -4.92 -51.68
C PHE A 130 -9.62 -5.61 -52.93
N TRP A 131 -10.43 -6.11 -53.87
CA TRP A 131 -9.92 -6.64 -55.15
C TRP A 131 -10.76 -6.13 -56.31
N GLY A 132 -10.26 -5.05 -56.93
CA GLY A 132 -10.77 -4.46 -58.16
C GLY A 132 -9.67 -3.75 -58.93
N TRP A 133 -8.54 -4.45 -59.17
CA TRP A 133 -7.57 -4.01 -60.18
C TRP A 133 -8.17 -4.24 -61.57
N ASN A 134 -8.60 -3.17 -62.23
CA ASN A 134 -8.66 -3.06 -63.69
C ASN A 134 -8.33 -1.61 -64.05
N ALA A 135 -7.04 -1.31 -64.09
CA ALA A 135 -6.52 -0.07 -64.65
C ALA A 135 -6.48 -0.23 -66.18
N GLU A 136 -7.60 0.08 -66.84
CA GLU A 136 -7.59 0.33 -68.28
C GLU A 136 -7.10 1.76 -68.51
N VAL A 137 -5.80 1.86 -68.80
CA VAL A 137 -5.10 3.12 -69.08
C VAL A 137 -5.50 3.58 -70.48
N LYS A 138 -6.51 4.45 -70.58
CA LYS A 138 -6.87 5.10 -71.84
C LYS A 138 -6.07 6.39 -71.98
N LEU A 139 -5.06 6.39 -72.85
CA LEU A 139 -4.33 7.58 -73.29
C LEU A 139 -5.30 8.53 -74.02
N PRO A 140 -5.31 9.84 -73.70
CA PRO A 140 -5.88 10.86 -74.58
C PRO A 140 -4.94 11.11 -75.78
N PRO A 141 -5.48 11.62 -76.91
CA PRO A 141 -4.86 11.54 -78.24
C PRO A 141 -3.54 12.30 -78.40
#